data_AF-Q3Z7R8-F1
#
_entry.id   AF-Q3Z7R8-F1
#
_cell.length_a   1.000
_cell.length_b   1.000
_cell.length_c   1.000
_cell.angle_alpha   90.00
_cell.angle_beta   90.00
_cell.angle_gamma   90.00
#
_symmetry.space_group_name_H-M   'P 1'
#
loop_
_entity.id
_entity.type
_entity.pdbx_description
1 polymer ?
#
loop_
_entity_poly.entity_id
_entity_poly.type
_entity_poly.pdbx_seq_one_letter_code
_entity_poly.pdbx_strand_id
1 'polypeptide(L)' 'MSETELICELLADAKVFTETESGYKRYICAKCPKDGFEAQVSRVEKHDTTTMSVEKAAFYCPICHNEFIASTQDMYLA' A
#
# COMPACT_ATOMS: atom_id res chain seq x y z
N MET A 1 1.23 -13.70 11.54
CA MET A 1 1.21 -12.99 10.25
C MET A 1 2.36 -12.02 10.24
N SER A 2 3.11 -12.01 9.15
CA SER A 2 4.05 -10.95 8.83
C SER A 2 3.29 -9.69 8.40
N GLU A 3 3.92 -8.52 8.54
CA GLU A 3 3.35 -7.25 8.07
C GLU A 3 3.03 -7.29 6.57
N THR A 4 3.88 -7.94 5.77
CA THR A 4 3.65 -8.13 4.32
C THR A 4 2.41 -8.97 4.02
N GLU A 5 2.16 -10.06 4.75
CA GLU A 5 0.94 -10.88 4.58
C GLU A 5 -0.32 -10.07 4.89
N LEU A 6 -0.29 -9.29 5.97
CA LEU A 6 -1.37 -8.41 6.35
C LEU A 6 -1.63 -7.31 5.31
N ILE A 7 -0.58 -6.68 4.78
CA ILE A 7 -0.69 -5.71 3.68
C ILE A 7 -1.33 -6.37 2.45
N CYS A 8 -0.91 -7.58 2.09
CA CYS A 8 -1.52 -8.33 0.98
C CYS A 8 -3.03 -8.56 1.20
N GLU A 9 -3.45 -8.95 2.41
CA GLU A 9 -4.86 -9.15 2.77
C GLU A 9 -5.67 -7.84 2.68
N LEU A 10 -5.13 -6.74 3.23
CA LEU A 10 -5.76 -5.42 3.18
C LEU A 10 -5.91 -4.89 1.75
N LEU A 11 -4.88 -5.08 0.92
CA LEU A 11 -4.94 -4.72 -0.49
C LEU A 11 -5.95 -5.60 -1.25
N ALA A 12 -6.09 -6.88 -0.91
CA ALA A 12 -7.05 -7.78 -1.55
C ALA A 12 -8.51 -7.36 -1.29
N ASP A 13 -8.82 -6.81 -0.11
CA ASP A 13 -10.17 -6.29 0.20
C ASP A 13 -10.51 -5.03 -0.62
N ALA A 14 -9.49 -4.29 -1.11
CA ALA A 14 -9.57 -3.11 -1.99
C ALA A 14 -10.50 -1.96 -1.54
N LYS A 15 -11.19 -2.10 -0.40
CA LYS A 15 -12.07 -1.12 0.21
C LYS A 15 -11.40 -0.35 1.33
N VAL A 16 -10.40 -0.96 1.97
CA VAL A 16 -9.78 -0.43 3.18
C VAL A 16 -8.26 -0.56 3.10
N PHE A 17 -7.59 0.55 2.85
CA PHE A 17 -6.12 0.67 2.86
C PHE A 17 -5.54 0.89 4.26
N THR A 18 -6.28 0.49 5.27
CA THR A 18 -6.04 0.90 6.64
C THR A 18 -6.37 -0.22 7.60
N GLU A 19 -5.50 -0.44 8.57
CA GLU A 19 -5.72 -1.37 9.65
C GLU A 19 -6.04 -0.61 10.93
N THR A 20 -6.72 -1.22 11.89
CA THR A 20 -6.80 -0.70 13.26
C THR A 20 -6.12 -1.66 14.22
N GLU A 21 -4.99 -1.26 14.78
CA GLU A 21 -4.28 -2.02 15.80
C GLU A 21 -4.30 -1.23 17.11
N SER A 22 -4.77 -1.86 18.20
CA SER A 22 -4.82 -1.23 19.53
C SER A 22 -5.60 0.10 19.59
N GLY A 23 -6.57 0.28 18.68
CA GLY A 23 -7.40 1.48 18.57
C GLY A 23 -6.79 2.60 17.72
N TYR A 24 -5.58 2.41 17.17
CA TYR A 24 -4.95 3.34 16.25
C TYR A 24 -5.12 2.88 14.82
N LYS A 25 -5.56 3.80 13.96
CA LYS A 25 -5.73 3.55 12.53
C LYS A 25 -4.40 3.75 11.82
N ARG A 26 -3.89 2.70 11.20
CA ARG A 26 -2.68 2.69 10.39
C ARG A 26 -3.01 2.70 8.91
N TYR A 27 -2.13 3.27 8.10
CA TYR A 27 -2.30 3.40 6.66
C TYR A 27 -1.19 2.66 5.92
N ILE A 28 -1.53 2.02 4.80
CA ILE A 28 -0.51 1.44 3.92
C ILE A 28 0.23 2.59 3.21
N CYS A 29 1.52 2.67 3.48
CA CYS A 29 2.40 3.72 3.00
C CYS A 29 3.58 3.14 2.21
N ALA A 30 4.13 3.95 1.30
CA ALA A 30 5.40 3.69 0.63
C ALA A 30 6.16 5.00 0.41
N LYS A 31 7.50 4.94 0.38
CA LYS A 31 8.33 6.11 0.12
C LYS A 31 8.37 6.43 -1.36
N CYS A 32 8.09 7.69 -1.70
CA CYS A 32 8.21 8.18 -3.05
C CYS A 32 9.68 8.09 -3.51
N PRO A 33 9.96 7.48 -4.67
CA PRO A 33 11.33 7.33 -5.17
C PRO A 33 11.99 8.66 -5.56
N LYS A 34 11.22 9.75 -5.70
CA LYS A 34 11.71 11.05 -6.17
C LYS A 34 12.15 11.98 -5.05
N ASP A 35 11.39 12.03 -3.96
CA ASP A 35 11.61 12.98 -2.84
C ASP A 35 11.66 12.30 -1.47
N GLY A 36 11.43 10.98 -1.39
CA GLY A 36 11.41 10.22 -0.14
C GLY A 36 10.18 10.46 0.73
N PHE A 37 9.20 11.25 0.26
CA PHE A 37 7.97 11.50 0.99
C PHE A 37 7.16 10.23 1.19
N GLU A 38 6.55 10.09 2.35
CA GLU A 38 5.66 8.97 2.66
C GLU A 38 4.28 9.20 2.04
N ALA A 39 4.00 8.47 0.96
CA ALA A 39 2.71 8.53 0.30
C ALA A 39 1.82 7.38 0.78
N GLN A 40 0.53 7.65 0.94
CA GLN A 40 -0.48 6.63 1.17
C GLN A 40 -0.87 5.96 -0.14
N VAL A 41 -1.25 4.68 -0.06
CA VAL A 41 -1.75 3.96 -1.23
C VAL A 41 -3.00 4.64 -1.78
N SER A 42 -3.03 4.79 -3.10
CA SER A 42 -4.10 5.45 -3.82
C SER A 42 -5.06 4.44 -4.45
N ARG A 43 -4.52 3.39 -5.06
CA ARG A 43 -5.30 2.27 -5.61
C ARG A 43 -4.49 0.99 -5.66
N VAL A 44 -5.20 -0.12 -5.65
CA VAL A 44 -4.62 -1.43 -5.97
C VAL A 44 -4.45 -1.55 -7.48
N GLU A 45 -3.27 -1.97 -7.92
CA GLU A 45 -3.09 -2.43 -9.30
C GLU A 45 -3.57 -3.88 -9.36
N LYS A 46 -4.72 -4.11 -9.99
CA LYS A 46 -5.21 -5.48 -10.20
C LYS A 46 -4.33 -6.15 -11.23
N HIS A 47 -3.34 -6.93 -10.78
CA HIS A 47 -2.67 -7.88 -11.66
C HIS A 47 -3.23 -9.27 -11.38
N ASP A 48 -3.93 -9.80 -12.38
CA ASP A 48 -4.38 -11.19 -12.49
C ASP A 48 -5.27 -11.71 -11.34
N THR A 49 -6.57 -11.85 -11.61
CA THR A 49 -7.59 -12.40 -10.70
C THR A 49 -7.36 -13.85 -10.28
N THR A 50 -6.28 -14.47 -10.77
CA THR A 50 -5.93 -15.88 -10.56
C THR A 50 -5.10 -16.08 -9.30
N THR A 51 -4.38 -15.06 -8.84
CA THR A 51 -3.56 -15.08 -7.61
C THR A 51 -4.22 -14.21 -6.55
N MET A 52 -4.59 -14.78 -5.41
CA MET A 52 -5.17 -14.04 -4.28
C MET A 52 -4.19 -13.04 -3.62
N SER A 53 -2.97 -12.91 -4.13
CA SER A 53 -1.91 -12.04 -3.61
C SER A 53 -1.80 -10.79 -4.47
N VAL A 54 -2.25 -9.64 -3.95
CA VAL A 54 -1.90 -8.34 -4.52
C VAL A 54 -0.43 -8.09 -4.25
N GLU A 55 0.39 -8.03 -5.29
CA GLU A 55 1.84 -7.82 -5.15
C GLU A 55 2.27 -6.36 -5.28
N LYS A 56 1.40 -5.49 -5.83
CA LYS A 56 1.72 -4.10 -6.18
C LYS A 56 0.52 -3.17 -6.02
N ALA A 57 0.80 -1.91 -5.69
CA ALA A 57 -0.21 -0.86 -5.60
C ALA A 57 0.36 0.49 -6.07
N ALA A 58 -0.53 1.38 -6.49
CA ALA A 58 -0.19 2.73 -6.90
C ALA A 58 -0.33 3.70 -5.74
N PHE A 59 0.59 4.66 -5.68
CA PHE A 59 0.71 5.69 -4.66
C PHE A 59 0.79 7.05 -5.33
N TYR A 60 0.16 8.06 -4.74
CA TYR A 60 0.25 9.43 -5.22
C TYR A 60 1.08 10.27 -4.24
N CYS A 61 2.21 10.78 -4.69
CA CYS A 61 3.01 11.70 -3.89
C CYS A 61 2.49 13.14 -4.02
N PRO A 62 1.97 13.76 -2.95
CA PRO A 62 1.48 15.13 -2.99
C PRO A 62 2.59 16.18 -3.07
N ILE A 63 3.85 15.81 -2.81
CA ILE A 63 5.00 16.74 -2.83
C ILE A 63 5.53 16.93 -4.24
N CYS A 64 5.88 15.84 -4.93
CA CYS A 64 6.36 15.91 -6.31
C CYS A 64 5.28 15.71 -7.37
N HIS A 65 4.02 15.52 -6.95
CA HIS A 65 2.84 15.30 -7.80
C HIS A 65 2.94 14.10 -8.75
N ASN A 66 3.81 13.14 -8.44
CA ASN A 66 4.02 11.95 -9.23
C ASN A 66 3.27 10.75 -8.64
N GLU A 67 2.68 9.96 -9.54
CA GLU A 67 2.24 8.61 -9.23
C GLU A 67 3.40 7.63 -9.37
N PHE A 68 3.46 6.64 -8.48
CA PHE A 68 4.44 5.56 -8.55
C PHE A 68 3.83 4.22 -8.09
N ILE A 69 4.40 3.12 -8.57
CA ILE A 69 4.01 1.76 -8.17
C ILE A 69 5.04 1.24 -7.18
N ALA A 70 4.56 0.73 -6.05
CA ALA A 70 5.39 0.02 -5.07
C ALA A 70 4.98 -1.45 -4.98
N SER A 71 5.94 -2.33 -4.67
CA SER A 71 5.66 -3.72 -4.32
C SER A 71 5.34 -3.83 -2.83
N THR A 72 4.60 -4.86 -2.41
CA THR A 72 4.28 -5.09 -0.98
C THR A 72 5.52 -5.26 -0.10
N GLN A 73 6.68 -5.55 -0.70
CA GLN A 73 7.98 -5.56 -0.01
C GLN A 73 8.48 -4.16 0.40
N ASP A 74 8.04 -3.10 -0.31
CA ASP A 74 8.41 -1.70 -0.05
C ASP A 74 7.31 -0.94 0.72
N MET A 75 6.20 -1.63 1.03
CA MET A 75 5.07 -1.07 1.75
C MET A 75 5.17 -1.37 3.25
N TYR A 76 4.60 -0.48 4.06
CA TYR A 76 4.52 -0.65 5.51
C TYR A 76 3.27 0.03 6.07
N LEU A 77 2.89 -0.34 7.29
CA LEU A 77 1.78 0.28 8.00
C LEU A 77 2.28 1.42 8.90
N ALA A 78 1.90 2.65 8.56
CA ALA A 78 2.23 3.87 9.31
C ALA A 78 1.10 4.33 10.23
#